data_AF-A0A4Q4Y1D6-F1
#
_entry.id   AF-A0A4Q4Y1D6-F1
#
_cell.length_a   1.000
_cell.length_b   1.000
_cell.length_c   1.000
_cell.angle_alpha   90.00
_cell.angle_beta   90.00
_cell.angle_gamma   90.00
#
_symmetry.space_group_name_H-M   'P 1'
#
loop_
_entity.id
_entity.type
_entity.pdbx_description
1 polymer ?
#
loop_
_entity_poly.entity_id
_entity_poly.type
_entity_poly.pdbx_seq_one_letter_code
_entity_poly.pdbx_strand_id
1 'polypeptide(L)'
;MTTAHRPTFDPARGKEALRGPAYHQRLLPAHTQLKFRQPGQGGAADEGFRDLRAELLAAEAAHFAKKNGGALPEATNESETAATNNAKRPLELTSQTDGEEDPEAKRRRILEETRDIDADSEDDSDEGSSDDDSEDDDDEEAELQRELDKIRRERAEKRAKEEAEKAAREQEERERDIALGNPLLNPKQSFNIKRRHVTLGSTSLSLVR
;
A
#
# COMPACT_ATOMS: atom_id res chain seq x y z
N MET A 1 -17.79 -3.36 53.16
CA MET A 1 -17.82 -2.23 52.20
C MET A 1 -18.77 -2.59 51.06
N THR A 2 -19.63 -1.68 50.61
CA THR A 2 -20.66 -1.97 49.59
C THR A 2 -20.12 -1.80 48.17
N THR A 3 -20.46 -2.73 47.28
CA THR A 3 -19.87 -2.91 45.94
C THR A 3 -20.70 -2.30 44.80
N ALA A 4 -21.39 -1.18 45.07
CA ALA A 4 -22.31 -0.58 44.11
C ALA A 4 -21.61 0.05 42.89
N HIS A 5 -20.37 0.50 43.04
CA HIS A 5 -19.57 1.07 41.94
C HIS A 5 -18.76 -0.03 41.27
N ARG A 6 -19.23 -0.52 40.12
CA ARG A 6 -18.57 -1.55 39.32
C ARG A 6 -18.22 -0.97 37.94
N PRO A 7 -17.05 -1.30 37.37
CA PRO A 7 -16.74 -0.92 36.00
C PRO A 7 -17.65 -1.65 35.00
N THR A 8 -17.98 -0.99 33.89
CA THR A 8 -18.70 -1.60 32.77
C THR A 8 -17.70 -2.30 31.86
N PHE A 9 -17.64 -3.63 31.90
CA PHE A 9 -16.77 -4.42 31.01
C PHE A 9 -17.40 -4.65 29.63
N ASP A 10 -18.72 -4.77 29.57
CA ASP A 10 -19.47 -4.91 28.32
C ASP A 10 -20.29 -3.65 28.02
N PRO A 11 -20.10 -2.99 26.86
CA PRO A 11 -20.89 -1.83 26.49
C PRO A 11 -22.33 -2.23 26.12
N ALA A 12 -23.27 -1.33 26.36
CA ALA A 12 -24.65 -1.51 25.93
C ALA A 12 -24.74 -1.63 24.41
N ARG A 13 -25.34 -2.71 23.91
CA ARG A 13 -25.57 -2.92 22.47
C ARG A 13 -26.85 -2.21 22.03
N GLY A 14 -26.78 -1.46 20.94
CA GLY A 14 -27.94 -0.83 20.32
C GLY A 14 -28.96 -1.89 19.87
N LYS A 15 -30.20 -1.74 20.32
CA LYS A 15 -31.39 -2.43 19.79
C LYS A 15 -32.39 -1.36 19.37
N GLU A 16 -33.41 -1.72 18.60
CA GLU A 16 -34.50 -0.78 18.29
C GLU A 16 -35.14 -0.32 19.60
N ALA A 17 -34.95 0.96 19.94
CA ALA A 17 -35.56 1.55 21.12
C ALA A 17 -37.06 1.69 20.88
N LEU A 18 -37.88 1.32 21.87
CA LEU A 18 -39.31 1.60 21.86
C LEU A 18 -39.53 3.11 21.80
N ARG A 19 -39.72 3.64 20.59
CA ARG A 19 -40.03 5.04 20.36
C ARG A 19 -41.48 5.26 20.78
N GLY A 20 -41.68 5.80 21.97
CA GLY A 20 -43.00 6.26 22.42
C GLY A 20 -43.50 7.47 21.60
N PRO A 21 -44.75 7.89 21.80
CA PRO A 21 -45.35 9.05 21.12
C PRO A 21 -44.71 10.40 21.52
N ALA A 22 -43.81 10.40 22.50
CA ALA A 22 -43.07 11.59 22.91
C ALA A 22 -41.94 11.91 21.91
N TYR A 23 -41.96 13.12 21.37
CA TYR A 23 -40.90 13.65 20.51
C TYR A 23 -40.06 14.67 21.29
N HIS A 24 -38.74 14.60 21.13
CA HIS A 24 -37.84 15.62 21.64
C HIS A 24 -37.85 16.84 20.70
N GLN A 25 -37.68 18.06 21.22
CA GLN A 25 -37.50 19.29 20.44
C GLN A 25 -36.51 19.18 19.26
N ARG A 26 -35.44 18.38 19.38
CA ARG A 26 -34.44 18.19 18.32
C ARG A 26 -34.94 17.33 17.15
N LEU A 27 -36.00 16.55 17.37
CA LEU A 27 -36.62 15.68 16.37
C LEU A 27 -37.76 16.39 15.63
N LEU A 28 -37.99 17.67 15.91
CA LEU A 28 -38.88 18.49 15.10
C LEU A 28 -38.30 18.58 13.67
N PRO A 29 -39.17 18.67 12.64
CA PRO A 29 -38.71 18.76 11.26
C PRO A 29 -37.76 19.96 11.06
N ALA A 30 -36.52 19.68 10.68
CA ALA A 30 -35.50 20.67 10.35
C ALA A 30 -34.65 20.13 9.19
N HIS A 31 -34.15 21.02 8.33
CA HIS A 31 -33.35 20.66 7.15
C HIS A 31 -33.99 19.56 6.29
N THR A 32 -35.29 19.70 5.99
CA THR A 32 -36.07 18.73 5.21
C THR A 32 -35.65 18.63 3.74
N GLN A 33 -34.77 19.53 3.29
CA GLN A 33 -34.25 19.58 1.93
C GLN A 33 -32.75 19.32 1.94
N LEU A 34 -32.33 18.27 1.21
CA LEU A 34 -30.93 17.97 1.00
C LEU A 34 -30.39 18.82 -0.15
N LYS A 35 -29.23 19.44 0.06
CA LYS A 35 -28.52 20.15 -1.00
C LYS A 35 -27.72 19.15 -1.81
N PHE A 36 -27.88 19.20 -3.13
CA PHE A 36 -27.09 18.40 -4.06
C PHE A 36 -25.94 19.24 -4.62
N ARG A 37 -24.79 18.58 -4.78
CA ARG A 37 -23.64 19.17 -5.48
C ARG A 37 -24.07 19.53 -6.90
N GLN A 38 -23.81 20.76 -7.31
CA GLN A 38 -24.03 21.22 -8.68
C GLN A 38 -22.77 20.93 -9.51
N PRO A 39 -22.88 20.84 -10.85
CA PRO A 39 -21.69 20.81 -11.72
C PRO A 39 -20.78 22.01 -11.40
N GLY A 40 -19.48 21.79 -11.38
CA GLY A 40 -18.44 22.74 -10.99
C GLY A 40 -18.13 22.81 -9.49
N GLN A 41 -18.95 22.20 -8.61
CA GLN A 41 -18.66 22.12 -7.17
C GLN A 41 -17.82 20.88 -6.79
N GLY A 42 -17.40 20.10 -7.79
CA GLY A 42 -16.73 18.82 -7.59
C GLY A 42 -17.69 17.71 -7.15
N GLY A 43 -17.26 16.46 -7.33
CA GLY A 43 -18.02 15.26 -6.98
C GLY A 43 -18.80 14.68 -8.15
N ALA A 44 -19.77 13.82 -7.86
CA ALA A 44 -20.48 13.01 -8.84
C ALA A 44 -21.40 13.79 -9.81
N ALA A 45 -21.62 15.08 -9.58
CA ALA A 45 -22.42 15.94 -10.44
C ALA A 45 -21.61 16.56 -11.60
N ASP A 46 -20.27 16.45 -11.58
CA ASP A 46 -19.46 16.82 -12.73
C ASP A 46 -19.51 15.71 -13.77
N GLU A 47 -19.96 16.06 -14.97
CA GLU A 47 -19.99 15.19 -16.13
C GLU A 47 -18.60 15.17 -16.76
N GLY A 48 -17.88 14.05 -16.61
CA GLY A 48 -16.60 13.85 -17.28
C GLY A 48 -15.58 13.07 -16.45
N PHE A 49 -14.70 12.36 -17.14
CA PHE A 49 -13.54 11.75 -16.52
C PHE A 49 -12.46 12.82 -16.34
N ARG A 50 -12.03 13.04 -15.09
CA ARG A 50 -10.92 13.94 -14.76
C ARG A 50 -9.67 13.10 -14.54
N ASP A 51 -8.59 13.43 -15.27
CA ASP A 51 -7.27 12.86 -15.03
C ASP A 51 -6.65 13.46 -13.77
N LEU A 52 -7.10 12.99 -12.60
CA LEU A 52 -6.70 13.51 -11.29
C LEU A 52 -5.17 13.49 -11.06
N ARG A 53 -4.48 12.51 -11.67
CA ARG A 53 -3.01 12.41 -11.59
C ARG A 53 -2.33 13.58 -12.30
N ALA A 54 -2.78 13.92 -13.51
CA ALA A 54 -2.19 15.00 -14.29
C ALA A 54 -2.46 16.36 -13.62
N GLU A 55 -3.70 16.57 -13.14
CA GLU A 55 -4.08 17.77 -12.40
C GLU A 55 -3.25 17.96 -11.13
N LEU A 56 -3.01 16.87 -10.37
CA LEU A 56 -2.19 16.91 -9.17
C LEU A 56 -0.74 17.30 -9.48
N LEU A 57 -0.12 16.69 -10.49
CA LEU A 57 1.27 17.01 -10.85
C LEU A 57 1.42 18.46 -11.32
N ALA A 58 0.44 18.97 -12.09
CA ALA A 58 0.41 20.36 -12.51
C ALA A 58 0.27 21.33 -11.31
N ALA A 59 -0.61 21.00 -10.36
CA ALA A 59 -0.81 21.78 -9.14
C ALA A 59 0.45 21.78 -8.25
N GLU A 60 1.14 20.65 -8.13
CA GLU A 60 2.41 20.54 -7.41
C GLU A 60 3.49 21.40 -8.08
N ALA A 61 3.68 21.28 -9.40
CA ALA A 61 4.65 22.08 -10.13
C ALA A 61 4.41 23.59 -9.97
N ALA A 62 3.15 24.03 -10.07
CA ALA A 62 2.76 25.42 -9.85
C ALA A 62 3.04 25.89 -8.41
N HIS A 63 2.77 25.04 -7.41
CA HIS A 63 3.06 25.32 -6.01
C HIS A 63 4.57 25.41 -5.74
N PHE A 64 5.38 24.49 -6.28
CA PHE A 64 6.83 24.53 -6.15
C PHE A 64 7.46 25.72 -6.87
N ALA A 65 7.00 26.07 -8.06
CA ALA A 65 7.43 27.29 -8.77
C ALA A 65 7.16 28.54 -7.93
N LYS A 66 5.94 28.65 -7.37
CA LYS A 66 5.56 29.74 -6.47
C LYS A 66 6.42 29.80 -5.21
N LYS A 67 6.74 28.66 -4.61
CA LYS A 67 7.59 28.57 -3.41
C LYS A 67 9.05 28.94 -3.71
N ASN A 68 9.56 28.52 -4.87
CA ASN A 68 10.93 28.75 -5.29
C ASN A 68 11.13 30.13 -5.96
N GLY A 69 10.08 30.96 -6.02
CA GLY A 69 10.13 32.31 -6.60
C GLY A 69 10.28 32.34 -8.13
N GLY A 70 10.09 31.21 -8.81
CA GLY A 70 10.19 31.08 -10.26
C GLY A 70 8.86 31.32 -10.98
N ALA A 71 8.93 31.82 -12.22
CA ALA A 71 7.77 32.01 -13.08
C ALA A 71 7.04 30.67 -13.35
N LEU A 72 5.70 30.73 -13.44
CA LEU A 72 4.85 29.57 -13.70
C LEU A 72 5.29 28.84 -14.98
N PRO A 73 5.43 27.50 -14.97
CA PRO A 73 5.67 26.76 -16.20
C PRO A 73 4.43 26.87 -17.10
N GLU A 74 4.59 27.44 -18.30
CA GLU A 74 3.58 27.33 -19.36
C GLU A 74 3.34 25.85 -19.66
N ALA A 75 2.07 25.49 -19.84
CA ALA A 75 1.65 24.13 -20.14
C ALA A 75 2.08 23.72 -21.55
N THR A 76 3.36 23.43 -21.75
CA THR A 76 3.86 22.75 -22.94
C THR A 76 3.75 21.25 -22.72
N ASN A 77 2.97 20.60 -23.59
CA ASN A 77 2.79 19.16 -23.67
C ASN A 77 4.14 18.45 -23.93
N GLU A 78 4.92 18.18 -22.89
CA GLU A 78 6.07 17.28 -22.96
C GLU A 78 5.74 16.01 -22.17
N SER A 79 4.90 15.18 -22.80
CA SER A 79 4.52 13.86 -22.29
C SER A 79 5.41 12.77 -22.86
N GLU A 80 6.74 12.94 -22.96
CA GLU A 80 7.64 11.84 -23.33
C GLU A 80 9.03 12.03 -22.72
N THR A 81 9.23 11.81 -21.41
CA THR A 81 10.56 11.43 -20.81
C THR A 81 10.56 11.23 -19.29
N ALA A 82 9.43 11.19 -18.57
CA ALA A 82 9.43 11.05 -17.11
C ALA A 82 9.09 9.63 -16.62
N ALA A 83 9.82 8.62 -17.11
CA ALA A 83 9.64 7.22 -16.70
C ALA A 83 10.89 6.58 -16.09
N THR A 84 11.82 7.35 -15.52
CA THR A 84 12.87 6.81 -14.65
C THR A 84 13.32 7.93 -13.75
N ASN A 85 12.85 8.00 -12.51
CA ASN A 85 13.54 8.64 -11.38
C ASN A 85 12.65 8.51 -10.14
N ASN A 86 12.62 7.30 -9.59
CA ASN A 86 12.11 7.05 -8.25
C ASN A 86 13.20 7.53 -7.26
N ALA A 87 13.38 8.85 -7.18
CA ALA A 87 14.38 9.49 -6.35
C ALA A 87 13.92 9.45 -4.89
N LYS A 88 14.47 8.49 -4.16
CA LYS A 88 14.53 8.48 -2.70
C LYS A 88 15.15 9.82 -2.25
N ARG A 89 14.52 10.43 -1.25
CA ARG A 89 14.89 11.72 -0.64
C ARG A 89 16.41 11.84 -0.42
N PRO A 90 17.07 12.96 -0.80
CA PRO A 90 18.48 13.13 -0.51
C PRO A 90 18.62 13.51 0.97
N LEU A 91 19.21 12.61 1.75
CA LEU A 91 19.84 12.94 3.03
C LEU A 91 21.16 13.63 2.68
N GLU A 92 21.30 14.89 3.10
CA GLU A 92 22.58 15.59 3.14
C GLU A 92 23.58 14.79 3.98
N LEU A 93 24.52 14.11 3.32
CA LEU A 93 25.75 13.68 3.97
C LEU A 93 26.92 13.98 3.04
N THR A 94 27.53 15.12 3.32
CA THR A 94 28.92 15.51 3.07
C THR A 94 29.82 14.45 2.42
N SER A 95 30.18 14.65 1.15
CA SER A 95 31.57 14.52 0.69
C SER A 95 31.71 15.07 -0.74
N GLN A 96 32.35 16.24 -0.84
CA GLN A 96 33.14 16.61 -2.00
C GLN A 96 34.17 15.52 -2.26
N THR A 97 34.25 15.01 -3.49
CA THR A 97 35.46 14.92 -4.34
C THR A 97 35.20 14.02 -5.55
N ASP A 98 35.23 14.67 -6.72
CA ASP A 98 35.87 14.24 -7.96
C ASP A 98 35.42 13.00 -8.75
N GLY A 99 35.27 13.23 -10.06
CA GLY A 99 35.69 12.30 -11.11
C GLY A 99 34.61 11.36 -11.66
N GLU A 100 34.43 11.40 -12.98
CA GLU A 100 33.74 10.39 -13.77
C GLU A 100 34.46 9.02 -13.65
N GLU A 101 34.31 8.35 -12.52
CA GLU A 101 34.75 6.97 -12.38
C GLU A 101 33.65 6.03 -12.87
N ASP A 102 34.06 5.13 -13.76
CA ASP A 102 33.29 4.06 -14.39
C ASP A 102 32.41 3.36 -13.33
N PRO A 103 31.08 3.19 -13.55
CA PRO A 103 30.20 2.55 -12.58
C PRO A 103 30.68 1.18 -12.09
N GLU A 104 31.50 0.48 -12.88
CA GLU A 104 32.13 -0.78 -12.49
C GLU A 104 33.23 -0.60 -11.42
N ALA A 105 34.02 0.48 -11.49
CA ALA A 105 35.02 0.81 -10.48
C ALA A 105 34.38 1.17 -9.15
N LYS A 106 33.27 1.92 -9.18
CA LYS A 106 32.45 2.23 -8.00
C LYS A 106 31.85 0.97 -7.38
N ARG A 107 31.31 0.07 -8.21
CA ARG A 107 30.79 -1.23 -7.73
C ARG A 107 31.88 -2.09 -7.09
N ARG A 108 33.08 -2.12 -7.65
CA ARG A 108 34.20 -2.88 -7.10
C ARG A 108 34.67 -2.31 -5.76
N ARG A 109 34.79 -0.98 -5.66
CA ARG A 109 35.14 -0.28 -4.41
C ARG A 109 34.09 -0.50 -3.32
N ILE A 110 32.81 -0.40 -3.67
CA ILE A 110 31.70 -0.66 -2.74
C ILE A 110 31.73 -2.14 -2.32
N LEU A 111 31.96 -3.09 -3.22
CA LEU A 111 32.04 -4.52 -2.87
C LEU A 111 33.21 -4.83 -1.94
N GLU A 112 34.38 -4.21 -2.14
CA GLU A 112 35.52 -4.33 -1.21
C GLU A 112 35.20 -3.72 0.15
N GLU A 113 34.63 -2.51 0.19
CA GLU A 113 34.26 -1.83 1.44
C GLU A 113 33.14 -2.56 2.20
N THR A 114 32.16 -3.12 1.48
CA THR A 114 31.08 -3.91 2.10
C THR A 114 31.50 -5.33 2.43
N ARG A 115 32.58 -5.86 1.83
CA ARG A 115 33.08 -7.20 2.13
C ARG A 115 33.58 -7.30 3.56
N ASP A 116 34.16 -6.22 4.10
CA ASP A 116 34.60 -6.18 5.50
C ASP A 116 33.41 -6.02 6.48
N ILE A 117 32.25 -5.58 6.00
CA ILE A 117 31.02 -5.40 6.80
C ILE A 117 30.10 -6.63 6.73
N ASP A 118 30.09 -7.33 5.58
CA ASP A 118 29.28 -8.52 5.30
C ASP A 118 30.06 -9.83 5.56
N ALA A 119 31.38 -9.74 5.78
CA ALA A 119 32.09 -10.77 6.52
C ALA A 119 31.54 -10.74 7.95
N ASP A 120 30.58 -11.63 8.22
CA ASP A 120 30.00 -11.84 9.55
C ASP A 120 31.15 -11.82 10.59
N SER A 121 31.13 -10.77 11.41
CA SER A 121 31.94 -10.64 12.60
C SER A 121 31.47 -11.69 13.62
N GLU A 122 31.85 -12.95 13.43
CA GLU A 122 32.20 -13.82 14.55
C GLU A 122 33.58 -13.36 15.10
N ASP A 123 33.62 -12.12 15.59
CA ASP A 123 34.62 -11.65 16.55
C ASP A 123 33.98 -11.79 17.93
N ASP A 124 33.85 -13.04 18.36
CA ASP A 124 33.76 -13.36 19.78
C ASP A 124 35.19 -13.19 20.35
N SER A 125 35.55 -11.94 20.60
CA SER A 125 36.71 -11.57 21.40
C SER A 125 36.46 -12.02 22.85
N ASP A 126 36.63 -13.32 23.10
CA ASP A 126 36.76 -13.87 24.45
C ASP A 126 38.21 -13.67 24.89
N GLU A 127 38.36 -12.95 26.00
CA GLU A 127 39.63 -12.47 26.52
C GLU A 127 40.40 -13.59 27.22
N GLY A 128 41.43 -14.11 26.56
CA GLY A 128 42.70 -14.58 27.12
C GLY A 128 42.73 -15.71 28.16
N SER A 129 43.30 -16.86 27.79
CA SER A 129 44.51 -17.45 28.42
C SER A 129 44.65 -18.95 28.12
N SER A 130 45.67 -19.34 27.34
CA SER A 130 46.74 -20.28 27.73
C SER A 130 47.51 -20.76 26.50
N ASP A 131 48.83 -20.64 26.61
CA ASP A 131 49.87 -21.25 25.77
C ASP A 131 49.78 -22.79 25.82
N ASP A 132 49.78 -23.46 24.67
CA ASP A 132 50.38 -24.80 24.45
C ASP A 132 50.47 -25.09 22.93
N ASP A 133 51.69 -25.38 22.46
CA ASP A 133 52.05 -25.77 21.09
C ASP A 133 51.24 -26.98 20.58
N SER A 134 50.84 -27.00 19.30
CA SER A 134 50.79 -28.22 18.45
C SER A 134 50.48 -27.91 16.97
N GLU A 135 51.42 -28.28 16.11
CA GLU A 135 51.32 -28.35 14.64
C GLU A 135 50.39 -29.48 14.16
N ASP A 136 49.86 -29.34 12.93
CA ASP A 136 49.40 -30.41 11.99
C ASP A 136 47.90 -30.82 12.04
N ASP A 137 47.06 -30.27 11.13
CA ASP A 137 46.13 -31.00 10.20
C ASP A 137 45.26 -30.02 9.33
N ASP A 138 45.83 -29.43 8.26
CA ASP A 138 45.18 -28.43 7.37
C ASP A 138 44.17 -29.02 6.34
N ASP A 139 44.08 -30.35 6.21
CA ASP A 139 43.33 -30.99 5.12
C ASP A 139 41.84 -31.27 5.47
N GLU A 140 41.49 -31.48 6.74
CA GLU A 140 40.12 -31.82 7.16
C GLU A 140 39.15 -30.62 7.15
N GLU A 141 39.62 -29.40 7.45
CA GLU A 141 38.80 -28.18 7.47
C GLU A 141 38.38 -27.73 6.06
N ALA A 142 39.26 -27.92 5.07
CA ALA A 142 38.98 -27.61 3.67
C ALA A 142 37.90 -28.52 3.07
N GLU A 143 37.77 -29.76 3.55
CA GLU A 143 36.70 -30.68 3.16
C GLU A 143 35.33 -30.26 3.74
N LEU A 144 35.30 -29.80 4.99
CA LEU A 144 34.08 -29.33 5.66
C LEU A 144 33.47 -28.07 5.01
N GLN A 145 34.29 -27.11 4.60
CA GLN A 145 33.80 -25.90 3.91
C GLN A 145 33.17 -26.21 2.55
N ARG A 146 33.72 -27.19 1.81
CA ARG A 146 33.13 -27.67 0.54
C ARG A 146 31.79 -28.36 0.75
N GLU A 147 31.63 -29.05 1.87
CA GLU A 147 30.35 -29.67 2.23
C GLU A 147 29.30 -28.61 2.62
N LEU A 148 29.68 -27.58 3.38
CA LEU A 148 28.79 -26.46 3.71
C LEU A 148 28.31 -25.69 2.48
N ASP A 149 29.20 -25.44 1.51
CA ASP A 149 28.82 -24.78 0.26
C ASP A 149 27.87 -25.62 -0.60
N LYS A 150 28.02 -26.95 -0.55
CA LYS A 150 27.09 -27.88 -1.20
C LYS A 150 25.71 -27.81 -0.55
N ILE A 151 25.64 -27.78 0.78
CA ILE A 151 24.39 -27.64 1.54
C ILE A 151 23.74 -26.28 1.27
N ARG A 152 24.52 -25.19 1.20
CA ARG A 152 24.02 -23.84 0.91
C ARG A 152 23.43 -23.75 -0.50
N ARG A 153 24.09 -24.36 -1.50
CA ARG A 153 23.58 -24.43 -2.89
C ARG A 153 22.30 -25.25 -2.98
N GLU A 154 22.25 -26.42 -2.34
CA GLU A 154 21.04 -27.26 -2.33
C GLU A 154 19.85 -26.55 -1.66
N ARG A 155 20.11 -25.86 -0.54
CA ARG A 155 19.09 -25.10 0.19
C ARG A 155 18.61 -23.88 -0.60
N ALA A 156 19.51 -23.20 -1.31
CA ALA A 156 19.15 -22.08 -2.19
C ALA A 156 18.30 -22.54 -3.37
N GLU A 157 18.64 -23.68 -4.00
CA GLU A 157 17.86 -24.24 -5.10
C GLU A 157 16.46 -24.70 -4.64
N LYS A 158 16.37 -25.33 -3.46
CA LYS A 158 15.09 -25.73 -2.87
C LYS A 158 14.20 -24.52 -2.56
N ARG A 159 14.78 -23.47 -1.98
CA ARG A 159 14.07 -22.22 -1.69
C ARG A 159 13.61 -21.52 -2.98
N ALA A 160 14.45 -21.49 -4.01
CA ALA A 160 14.08 -20.93 -5.31
C ALA A 160 12.92 -21.69 -5.97
N LYS A 161 12.91 -23.03 -5.87
CA LYS A 161 11.79 -23.86 -6.35
C LYS A 161 10.50 -23.59 -5.57
N GLU A 162 10.57 -23.48 -4.25
CA GLU A 162 9.42 -23.18 -3.39
C GLU A 162 8.87 -21.76 -3.63
N GLU A 163 9.74 -20.76 -3.80
CA GLU A 163 9.35 -19.39 -4.12
C GLU A 163 8.71 -19.29 -5.51
N ALA A 164 9.21 -20.03 -6.50
CA ALA A 164 8.60 -20.12 -7.83
C ALA A 164 7.21 -20.78 -7.79
N GLU A 165 7.04 -21.86 -7.03
CA GLU A 165 5.74 -22.51 -6.86
C GLU A 165 4.74 -21.61 -6.14
N LYS A 166 5.19 -20.90 -5.09
CA LYS A 166 4.34 -19.94 -4.36
C LYS A 166 3.93 -18.77 -5.25
N ALA A 167 4.84 -18.25 -6.07
CA ALA A 167 4.54 -17.20 -7.04
C ALA A 167 3.52 -17.66 -8.09
N ALA A 168 3.62 -18.91 -8.56
CA ALA A 168 2.65 -19.49 -9.48
C ALA A 168 1.25 -19.63 -8.84
N ARG A 169 1.17 -20.12 -7.59
CA ARG A 169 -0.10 -20.19 -6.86
C ARG A 169 -0.74 -18.83 -6.64
N GLU A 170 0.06 -17.81 -6.30
CA GLU A 170 -0.45 -16.44 -6.13
C GLU A 170 -0.97 -15.86 -7.46
N GLN A 171 -0.33 -16.19 -8.60
CA GLN A 171 -0.84 -15.81 -9.92
C GLN A 171 -2.17 -16.50 -10.23
N GLU A 172 -2.29 -17.81 -9.96
CA GLU A 172 -3.55 -18.55 -10.14
C GLU A 172 -4.68 -18.00 -9.25
N GLU A 173 -4.39 -17.64 -7.99
CA GLU A 173 -5.35 -17.00 -7.10
C GLU A 173 -5.78 -15.62 -7.61
N ARG A 174 -4.83 -14.81 -8.08
CA ARG A 174 -5.13 -13.51 -8.71
C ARG A 174 -6.01 -13.67 -9.95
N GLU A 175 -5.71 -14.63 -10.82
CA GLU A 175 -6.52 -14.92 -12.01
C GLU A 175 -7.93 -15.39 -11.63
N ARG A 176 -8.04 -16.23 -10.60
CA ARG A 176 -9.32 -16.70 -10.06
C ARG A 176 -10.15 -15.55 -9.50
N ASP A 177 -9.53 -14.64 -8.76
CA ASP A 177 -10.20 -13.46 -8.20
C ASP A 177 -10.61 -12.46 -9.28
N ILE A 178 -9.80 -12.28 -10.33
CA ILE A 178 -10.17 -11.46 -11.49
C ILE A 178 -11.39 -12.09 -12.21
N ALA A 179 -11.38 -13.42 -12.40
CA ALA A 179 -12.47 -14.12 -13.07
C ALA A 179 -13.77 -14.17 -12.23
N LEU A 180 -13.67 -14.38 -10.92
CA LEU A 180 -14.82 -14.58 -10.03
C LEU A 180 -15.28 -13.29 -9.32
N GLY A 181 -14.41 -12.28 -9.18
CA GLY A 181 -14.68 -11.05 -8.44
C GLY A 181 -15.68 -10.12 -9.13
N ASN A 182 -15.89 -10.25 -10.44
CA ASN A 182 -16.91 -9.50 -11.15
C ASN A 182 -18.23 -10.31 -11.27
N PRO A 183 -19.28 -9.97 -10.51
CA PRO A 183 -20.55 -10.68 -10.57
C PRO A 183 -21.29 -10.48 -11.90
N LEU A 184 -20.92 -9.50 -12.73
CA LEU A 184 -21.50 -9.29 -14.07
C LEU A 184 -20.91 -10.24 -15.13
N LEU A 185 -19.66 -10.70 -14.94
CA LEU A 185 -19.00 -11.64 -15.84
C LEU A 185 -19.34 -13.11 -15.54
N ASN A 186 -19.99 -13.38 -14.40
CA ASN A 186 -20.39 -14.71 -13.97
C ASN A 186 -21.91 -14.92 -14.14
N PRO A 187 -22.40 -15.30 -15.35
CA PRO A 187 -23.83 -15.41 -15.65
C PRO A 187 -24.56 -16.51 -14.85
N LYS A 188 -23.81 -17.40 -14.19
CA LYS A 188 -24.36 -18.45 -13.30
C LYS A 188 -24.85 -17.88 -11.96
N GLN A 189 -24.43 -16.67 -11.58
CA GLN A 189 -24.88 -15.94 -10.39
C GLN A 189 -25.88 -14.83 -10.80
N SER A 190 -26.87 -15.16 -11.64
CA SER A 190 -27.88 -14.21 -12.10
C SER A 190 -28.80 -13.77 -10.95
N PHE A 191 -28.62 -12.54 -10.46
CA PHE A 191 -29.49 -11.91 -9.47
C PHE A 191 -30.81 -11.47 -10.12
N ASN A 192 -31.87 -12.26 -9.94
CA ASN A 192 -33.24 -11.85 -10.24
C ASN A 192 -33.70 -10.73 -9.29
N ILE A 193 -33.31 -9.49 -9.57
CA ILE A 193 -33.82 -8.31 -8.86
C ILE A 193 -35.28 -8.08 -9.29
N LYS A 194 -36.24 -8.48 -8.46
CA LYS A 194 -37.66 -8.17 -8.64
C LYS A 194 -37.88 -6.67 -8.48
N ARG A 195 -37.91 -5.95 -9.61
CA ARG A 195 -38.41 -4.55 -9.66
C ARG A 195 -39.86 -4.53 -9.18
N ARG A 196 -40.10 -4.00 -7.98
CA ARG A 196 -41.45 -3.74 -7.48
C ARG A 196 -41.99 -2.49 -8.18
N HIS A 197 -42.79 -2.69 -9.23
CA HIS A 197 -43.53 -1.63 -9.90
C HIS A 197 -44.71 -1.19 -9.02
N VAL A 198 -44.69 0.04 -8.52
CA VAL A 198 -45.80 0.64 -7.77
C VAL A 198 -46.77 1.26 -8.77
N THR A 199 -47.95 0.66 -8.92
CA THR A 199 -49.06 1.25 -9.69
C THR A 199 -49.69 2.36 -8.85
N LEU A 200 -49.52 3.62 -9.24
CA LEU A 200 -50.27 4.74 -8.67
C LEU A 200 -51.73 4.63 -9.14
N GLY A 201 -52.66 4.44 -8.19
CA GLY A 201 -54.09 4.38 -8.44
C GLY A 201 -54.65 5.73 -8.89
N SER A 202 -55.47 5.70 -9.94
CA SER A 202 -56.19 6.85 -10.49
C SER A 202 -57.21 7.41 -9.49
N THR A 203 -57.02 8.64 -9.03
CA THR A 203 -58.05 9.39 -8.30
C THR A 203 -58.93 10.17 -9.28
N SER A 204 -60.18 9.74 -9.43
CA SER A 204 -61.22 10.46 -10.16
C SER A 204 -61.70 11.67 -9.34
N LEU A 205 -61.43 12.89 -9.82
CA LEU A 205 -62.02 14.12 -9.28
C LEU A 205 -63.48 14.22 -9.76
N SER A 206 -64.44 14.01 -8.86
CA SER A 206 -65.85 14.33 -9.10
C SER A 206 -66.08 15.83 -8.85
N LEU A 207 -66.30 16.58 -9.93
CA LEU A 207 -66.70 17.98 -9.93
C LEU A 207 -68.20 18.08 -9.59
N VAL A 208 -68.53 18.55 -8.38
CA VAL A 208 -69.92 18.87 -7.99
C VAL A 208 -70.22 20.28 -8.48
N ARG A 209 -71.37 20.42 -9.15
CA ARG A 209 -71.89 21.62 -9.79
C ARG A 209 -72.92 22.29 -8.90
#